data_AF-A0A0D0TCI0-F1
#
_entry.id   AF-A0A0D0TCI0-F1
#
_cell.length_a   1.000
_cell.length_b   1.000
_cell.length_c   1.000
_cell.angle_alpha   90.00
_cell.angle_beta   90.00
_cell.angle_gamma   90.00
#
_symmetry.space_group_name_H-M   'P 1'
#
loop_
_entity.id
_entity.type
_entity.pdbx_description
1 polymer ?
#
loop_
_entity_poly.entity_id
_entity_poly.type
_entity_poly.pdbx_seq_one_letter_code
_entity_poly.pdbx_strand_id
1 'polypeptide(L)'
;MFYLKDVSVVHPHMLEGGWHFVPKDKASAKPAPASAHDNDTFPNATSDPLFGSSHLRDLYFKAQPDYSARFTVPVVWDKKENTIVNNESSEIIRFFNTAFNKELPADKAKLDLYPEDLKKEIDELNEWVYNDINNGVYKSGFASTQEAYEAAVKPLAKALQKVEDRLSDGREFLMGDRLTEADVRLYTTIIRYDPVYYVHFKCNFGLIRHNYPNLHKWLQRLYWNNPAFKDTTDFDHIKEHYFYSHSQINPNRIVPFGPDVNIEPLK
;
A
#
# COMPACT_ATOMS: atom_id res chain seq x y z
N MET A 1 23.15 -14.65 8.29
CA MET A 1 21.92 -14.31 9.04
C MET A 1 21.34 -13.01 8.48
N PHE A 2 20.67 -13.11 7.32
CA PHE A 2 19.91 -11.99 6.75
C PHE A 2 18.56 -11.95 7.45
N TYR A 3 18.44 -11.12 8.48
CA TYR A 3 17.13 -10.61 8.83
C TYR A 3 16.97 -9.31 8.04
N LEU A 4 15.86 -9.14 7.33
CA LEU A 4 15.34 -7.80 7.03
C LEU A 4 15.02 -7.13 8.38
N LYS A 5 16.05 -6.61 9.06
CA LYS A 5 15.95 -5.96 10.38
C LYS A 5 15.76 -4.46 10.26
N ASP A 6 15.94 -3.90 9.06
CA ASP A 6 16.02 -2.46 8.85
C ASP A 6 15.01 -2.03 7.79
N VAL A 7 13.83 -1.61 8.24
CA VAL A 7 12.84 -0.90 7.42
C VAL A 7 12.88 0.57 7.80
N SER A 8 12.95 1.44 6.80
CA SER A 8 12.80 2.88 6.97
C SER A 8 11.52 3.33 6.29
N VAL A 9 10.75 4.16 6.99
CA VAL A 9 9.47 4.70 6.55
C VAL A 9 9.67 6.19 6.27
N VAL A 10 9.36 6.62 5.05
CA VAL A 10 9.35 8.03 4.66
C VAL A 10 8.17 8.75 5.29
N HIS A 11 8.24 10.08 5.35
CA HIS A 11 7.15 10.94 5.77
C HIS A 11 5.94 10.81 4.81
N PRO A 12 4.69 10.83 5.29
CA PRO A 12 3.52 10.65 4.43
C PRO A 12 3.25 11.84 3.50
N HIS A 13 3.60 13.06 3.92
CA HIS A 13 3.44 14.26 3.08
C HIS A 13 4.45 14.25 1.94
N MET A 14 3.98 13.96 0.73
CA MET A 14 4.79 14.01 -0.49
C MET A 14 4.67 15.41 -1.11
N LEU A 15 5.57 16.31 -0.71
CA LEU A 15 5.57 17.72 -1.12
C LEU A 15 6.60 17.97 -2.24
N GLU A 16 7.10 19.21 -2.32
CA GLU A 16 8.21 19.54 -3.20
C GLU A 16 9.43 18.65 -2.88
N GLY A 17 10.03 18.05 -3.91
CA GLY A 17 11.13 17.10 -3.74
C GLY A 17 10.72 15.64 -3.55
N GLY A 18 9.43 15.36 -3.36
CA GLY A 18 8.88 14.01 -3.28
C GLY A 18 8.92 13.45 -1.86
N TRP A 19 9.11 12.13 -1.74
CA TRP A 19 9.20 11.46 -0.45
C TRP A 19 10.43 11.90 0.34
N HIS A 20 10.24 12.33 1.58
CA HIS A 20 11.31 12.76 2.47
C HIS A 20 11.38 11.96 3.77
N PHE A 21 12.52 12.02 4.44
CA PHE A 21 12.75 11.38 5.73
C PHE A 21 12.62 12.40 6.87
N VAL A 22 12.36 11.91 8.08
CA VAL A 22 12.43 12.73 9.30
C VAL A 22 13.88 13.21 9.49
N PRO A 23 14.14 14.51 9.73
CA PRO A 23 15.48 15.00 10.02
C PRO A 23 16.11 14.26 11.21
N LYS A 24 17.40 13.94 11.09
CA LYS A 24 18.12 13.09 12.05
C LYS A 24 18.12 13.65 13.47
N ASP A 25 18.16 14.97 13.62
CA ASP A 25 18.09 15.69 14.89
C ASP A 25 16.72 15.62 15.56
N LYS A 26 15.66 15.30 14.79
CA LYS A 26 14.29 15.11 15.29
C LYS A 26 13.88 13.65 15.41
N ALA A 27 14.62 12.71 14.83
CA ALA A 27 14.29 11.29 14.80
C ALA A 27 14.17 10.61 16.19
N SER A 28 14.84 11.14 17.22
CA SER A 28 14.75 10.64 18.59
C SER A 28 13.70 11.36 19.45
N ALA A 29 13.09 12.43 18.94
CA ALA A 29 12.05 13.16 19.66
C ALA A 29 10.72 12.42 19.58
N LYS A 30 9.82 12.66 20.54
CA LYS A 30 8.43 12.23 20.42
C LYS A 30 7.83 12.93 19.19
N PRO A 31 7.30 12.20 18.19
CA PRO A 31 6.76 12.82 16.99
C PRO A 31 5.53 13.67 17.34
N ALA A 32 5.31 14.74 16.57
CA ALA A 32 4.05 15.45 16.60
C ALA A 32 2.89 14.48 16.25
N PRO A 33 1.69 14.67 16.81
CA PRO A 33 0.53 13.89 16.37
C PRO A 33 0.20 14.20 14.90
N ALA A 34 -0.39 13.25 14.18
CA ALA A 34 -0.77 13.43 12.78
C ALA A 34 -1.58 14.72 12.53
N SER A 35 -2.51 15.04 13.45
CA SER A 35 -3.35 16.24 13.41
C SER A 35 -2.59 17.59 13.46
N ALA A 36 -1.29 17.58 13.76
CA ALA A 36 -0.45 18.78 13.70
C ALA A 36 0.00 19.10 12.27
N HIS A 37 -0.07 18.14 11.34
CA HIS A 37 0.43 18.24 9.98
C HIS A 37 1.88 18.75 9.90
N ASP A 38 2.72 18.35 10.87
CA ASP A 38 4.13 18.71 10.90
C ASP A 38 4.87 18.00 9.76
N ASN A 39 5.75 18.73 9.05
CA ASN A 39 6.48 18.17 7.91
C ASN A 39 7.83 17.56 8.29
N ASP A 40 8.32 17.85 9.50
CA ASP A 40 9.61 17.37 9.95
C ASP A 40 9.48 16.14 10.86
N THR A 41 8.30 15.87 11.42
CA THR A 41 8.05 14.69 12.24
C THR A 41 6.66 14.12 11.98
N PHE A 42 6.56 12.79 11.99
CA PHE A 42 5.28 12.10 11.89
C PHE A 42 5.36 10.77 12.63
N PRO A 43 4.29 10.29 13.31
CA PRO A 43 4.30 8.99 13.96
C PRO A 43 4.72 7.88 13.00
N ASN A 44 5.61 6.97 13.41
CA ASN A 44 6.13 5.87 12.59
C ASN A 44 6.93 6.27 11.33
N ALA A 45 7.11 7.55 11.01
CA ALA A 45 8.10 7.98 10.02
C ALA A 45 9.51 7.96 10.64
N THR A 46 10.52 7.71 9.82
CA THR A 46 11.91 7.50 10.27
C THR A 46 12.86 8.43 9.53
N SER A 47 14.03 8.68 10.12
CA SER A 47 15.19 9.19 9.38
C SER A 47 15.81 8.10 8.51
N ASP A 48 16.48 8.46 7.42
CA ASP A 48 17.35 7.52 6.71
C ASP A 48 18.55 7.11 7.59
N PRO A 49 18.66 5.83 7.98
CA PRO A 49 19.75 5.36 8.85
C PRO A 49 21.06 5.09 8.09
N LEU A 50 21.04 5.04 6.75
CA LEU A 50 22.20 4.66 5.96
C LEU A 50 23.07 5.86 5.62
N PHE A 51 22.46 6.91 5.07
CA PHE A 51 23.20 8.06 4.56
C PHE A 51 22.75 9.38 5.18
N GLY A 52 21.68 9.36 5.99
CA GLY A 52 21.05 10.59 6.48
C GLY A 52 20.46 11.43 5.34
N SER A 53 20.05 10.77 4.25
CA SER A 53 19.40 11.42 3.12
C SER A 53 18.17 12.21 3.55
N SER A 54 17.99 13.37 2.94
CA SER A 54 16.81 14.20 3.18
C SER A 54 15.60 13.65 2.46
N HIS A 55 15.80 13.18 1.22
CA HIS A 55 14.75 12.71 0.33
C HIS A 55 15.10 11.35 -0.26
N LEU A 56 14.08 10.59 -0.63
CA LEU A 56 14.24 9.31 -1.32
C LEU A 56 15.00 9.45 -2.63
N ARG A 57 14.81 10.57 -3.34
CA ARG A 57 15.54 10.86 -4.59
C ARG A 57 17.06 10.86 -4.41
N ASP A 58 17.55 11.19 -3.22
CA ASP A 58 18.97 11.21 -2.91
C ASP A 58 19.55 9.78 -3.00
N LEU A 59 18.76 8.75 -2.64
CA LEU A 59 19.13 7.35 -2.80
C LEU A 59 19.14 6.92 -4.27
N TYR A 60 18.17 7.39 -5.07
CA TYR A 60 18.15 7.13 -6.52
C TYR A 60 19.36 7.72 -7.22
N PHE A 61 19.72 8.98 -6.95
CA PHE A 61 20.91 9.59 -7.51
C PHE A 61 22.21 8.94 -7.02
N LYS A 62 22.19 8.36 -5.82
CA LYS A 62 23.33 7.59 -5.31
C LYS A 62 23.53 6.27 -6.07
N ALA A 63 22.45 5.57 -6.40
CA ALA A 63 22.50 4.36 -7.22
C ALA A 63 22.78 4.66 -8.70
N GLN A 64 22.21 5.75 -9.22
CA GLN A 64 22.32 6.17 -10.61
C GLN A 64 22.26 7.71 -10.73
N PRO A 65 23.41 8.40 -10.91
CA PRO A 65 23.48 9.86 -10.93
C PRO A 65 22.64 10.56 -12.02
N ASP A 66 22.38 9.89 -13.14
CA ASP A 66 21.60 10.40 -14.27
C ASP A 66 20.14 9.92 -14.29
N TYR A 67 19.64 9.37 -13.17
CA TYR A 67 18.27 8.90 -13.06
C TYR A 67 17.27 10.03 -13.31
N SER A 68 16.36 9.83 -14.27
CA SER A 68 15.44 10.87 -14.76
C SER A 68 13.96 10.50 -14.68
N ALA A 69 13.64 9.36 -14.06
CA ALA A 69 12.27 8.90 -13.86
C ALA A 69 11.74 9.30 -12.46
N ARG A 70 10.58 8.75 -12.07
CA ARG A 70 9.96 9.03 -10.77
C ARG A 70 10.72 8.34 -9.63
N PHE A 71 10.78 8.98 -8.47
CA PHE A 71 11.38 8.44 -7.24
C PHE A 71 10.30 7.74 -6.41
N THR A 72 10.06 6.45 -6.67
CA THR A 72 8.93 5.70 -6.09
C THR A 72 9.33 4.89 -4.87
N VAL A 73 8.37 4.67 -3.96
CA VAL A 73 8.44 3.57 -2.98
C VAL A 73 7.66 2.37 -3.53
N PRO A 74 7.97 1.12 -3.12
CA PRO A 74 9.06 0.71 -2.22
C PRO A 74 10.43 0.70 -2.91
N VAL A 75 11.51 0.68 -2.11
CA VAL A 75 12.89 0.49 -2.59
C VAL A 75 13.55 -0.60 -1.76
N VAL A 76 14.07 -1.64 -2.44
CA VAL A 76 15.00 -2.60 -1.84
C VAL A 76 16.42 -2.13 -2.14
N TRP A 77 17.18 -1.80 -1.10
CA TRP A 77 18.54 -1.28 -1.20
C TRP A 77 19.58 -2.34 -0.84
N ASP A 78 20.63 -2.47 -1.65
CA ASP A 78 21.80 -3.28 -1.30
C ASP A 78 22.83 -2.41 -0.56
N LYS A 79 23.05 -2.72 0.71
CA LYS A 79 24.03 -2.03 1.57
C LYS A 79 25.49 -2.33 1.18
N LYS A 80 25.76 -3.42 0.47
CA LYS A 80 27.13 -3.80 0.05
C LYS A 80 27.53 -3.04 -1.20
N GLU A 81 26.71 -3.14 -2.24
CA GLU A 81 26.97 -2.49 -3.53
C GLU A 81 26.50 -1.03 -3.57
N ASN A 82 25.81 -0.55 -2.52
CA ASN A 82 25.25 0.81 -2.43
C ASN A 82 24.39 1.19 -3.63
N THR A 83 23.46 0.29 -4.01
CA THR A 83 22.57 0.50 -5.15
C THR A 83 21.15 -0.01 -4.86
N ILE A 84 20.20 0.38 -5.71
CA ILE A 84 18.83 -0.13 -5.69
C ILE A 84 18.82 -1.50 -6.35
N VAL A 85 18.35 -2.52 -5.62
CA VAL A 85 18.13 -3.88 -6.16
C VAL A 85 16.87 -3.90 -7.00
N ASN A 86 15.77 -3.36 -6.46
CA ASN A 86 14.47 -3.37 -7.12
C ASN A 86 13.55 -2.30 -6.49
N ASN A 87 12.68 -1.71 -7.31
CA ASN A 87 11.63 -0.77 -6.89
C ASN A 87 10.24 -1.12 -7.46
N GLU A 88 10.06 -2.33 -7.97
CA GLU A 88 8.80 -2.88 -8.46
C GLU A 88 8.20 -3.83 -7.41
N SER A 89 7.15 -3.38 -6.75
CA SER A 89 6.53 -4.11 -5.63
C SER A 89 6.11 -5.54 -5.97
N SER A 90 5.66 -5.81 -7.20
CA SER A 90 5.20 -7.14 -7.63
C SER A 90 6.35 -8.14 -7.78
N GLU A 91 7.54 -7.68 -8.14
CA GLU A 91 8.76 -8.50 -8.18
C GLU A 91 9.34 -8.68 -6.77
N ILE A 92 9.36 -7.61 -5.97
CA ILE A 92 9.87 -7.63 -4.59
C ILE A 92 9.17 -8.70 -3.75
N ILE A 93 7.83 -8.79 -3.80
CA ILE A 93 7.10 -9.81 -3.03
C ILE A 93 7.45 -11.24 -3.48
N ARG A 94 7.73 -11.46 -4.77
CA ARG A 94 8.14 -12.76 -5.31
C ARG A 94 9.55 -13.15 -4.86
N PHE A 95 10.46 -12.17 -4.80
CA PHE A 95 11.80 -12.39 -4.25
C PHE A 95 11.72 -12.73 -2.76
N PHE A 96 10.96 -11.98 -1.97
CA PHE A 96 10.80 -12.25 -0.54
C PHE A 96 10.12 -13.59 -0.25
N ASN A 97 9.21 -14.05 -1.13
CA ASN A 97 8.52 -15.32 -0.97
C ASN A 97 9.46 -16.55 -1.01
N THR A 98 10.62 -16.46 -1.65
CA THR A 98 11.46 -17.65 -1.91
C THR A 98 12.96 -17.47 -1.68
N ALA A 99 13.53 -16.29 -1.94
CA ALA A 99 14.98 -16.11 -2.01
C ALA A 99 15.69 -16.35 -0.67
N PHE A 100 14.99 -16.20 0.45
CA PHE A 100 15.54 -16.31 1.79
C PHE A 100 15.12 -17.58 2.54
N ASN A 101 14.42 -18.52 1.91
CA ASN A 101 13.86 -19.71 2.60
C ASN A 101 14.93 -20.54 3.34
N LYS A 102 16.17 -20.58 2.84
CA LYS A 102 17.29 -21.29 3.50
C LYS A 102 17.79 -20.61 4.79
N GLU A 103 17.53 -19.32 4.94
CA GLU A 103 17.96 -18.50 6.07
C GLU A 103 16.86 -18.34 7.14
N LEU A 104 15.64 -18.79 6.85
CA LEU A 104 14.46 -18.61 7.68
C LEU A 104 14.17 -19.85 8.56
N PRO A 105 13.50 -19.66 9.71
CA PRO A 105 12.91 -20.76 10.47
C PRO A 105 11.96 -21.60 9.60
N ALA A 106 11.88 -22.91 9.88
CA ALA A 106 11.15 -23.86 9.03
C ALA A 106 9.66 -23.53 8.85
N ASP A 107 9.00 -22.94 9.85
CA ASP A 107 7.59 -22.50 9.74
C ASP A 107 7.43 -21.33 8.76
N LYS A 108 8.40 -20.42 8.71
CA LYS A 108 8.41 -19.27 7.78
C LYS A 108 8.86 -19.67 6.38
N ALA A 109 9.86 -20.54 6.27
CA ALA A 109 10.36 -21.04 4.99
C ALA A 109 9.34 -21.92 4.23
N LYS A 110 8.33 -22.46 4.92
CA LYS A 110 7.24 -23.24 4.33
C LYS A 110 6.08 -22.38 3.83
N LEU A 111 6.00 -21.11 4.24
CA LEU A 111 4.97 -20.21 3.73
C LEU A 111 5.27 -19.94 2.25
N ASP A 112 4.29 -20.21 1.40
CA ASP A 112 4.39 -19.93 -0.03
C ASP A 112 3.12 -19.21 -0.50
N LEU A 113 3.25 -17.92 -0.79
CA LEU A 113 2.16 -17.07 -1.27
C LEU A 113 1.94 -17.17 -2.78
N TYR A 114 2.79 -17.92 -3.50
CA TYR A 114 2.68 -18.15 -4.94
C TYR A 114 2.97 -19.62 -5.31
N PRO A 115 2.19 -20.57 -4.76
CA PRO A 115 2.44 -21.99 -4.92
C PRO A 115 2.15 -22.46 -6.35
N GLU A 116 2.94 -23.46 -6.81
CA GLU A 116 2.94 -23.95 -8.20
C GLU A 116 1.54 -24.28 -8.74
N ASP A 117 0.71 -24.92 -7.93
CA ASP A 117 -0.62 -25.40 -8.32
C ASP A 117 -1.66 -24.28 -8.48
N LEU A 118 -1.40 -23.08 -7.94
CA LEU A 118 -2.28 -21.91 -8.07
C LEU A 118 -1.72 -20.81 -8.98
N LYS A 119 -0.48 -20.93 -9.48
CA LYS A 119 0.22 -19.85 -10.19
C LYS A 119 -0.61 -19.21 -11.30
N LYS A 120 -1.16 -20.05 -12.19
CA LYS A 120 -1.96 -19.59 -13.32
C LYS A 120 -3.18 -18.77 -12.87
N GLU A 121 -3.92 -19.27 -11.88
CA GLU A 121 -5.10 -18.58 -11.36
C GLU A 121 -4.75 -17.29 -10.61
N ILE A 122 -3.63 -17.28 -9.89
CA ILE A 122 -3.08 -16.07 -9.25
C ILE A 122 -2.73 -15.02 -10.29
N ASP A 123 -2.03 -15.39 -11.36
CA ASP A 123 -1.61 -14.44 -12.39
C ASP A 123 -2.81 -13.88 -13.16
N GLU A 124 -3.76 -14.74 -13.55
CA GLU A 124 -5.03 -14.32 -14.19
C GLU A 124 -5.84 -13.39 -13.28
N LEU A 125 -5.90 -13.66 -11.98
CA LEU A 125 -6.58 -12.78 -11.03
C LEU A 125 -5.85 -11.45 -10.86
N ASN A 126 -4.54 -11.49 -10.64
CA ASN A 126 -3.71 -10.31 -10.42
C ASN A 126 -3.73 -9.35 -11.60
N GLU A 127 -3.85 -9.84 -12.84
CA GLU A 127 -3.89 -9.01 -14.03
C GLU A 127 -5.07 -8.02 -14.00
N TRP A 128 -6.29 -8.50 -13.83
CA TRP A 128 -7.47 -7.61 -13.80
C TRP A 128 -7.60 -6.88 -12.46
N VAL A 129 -7.20 -7.49 -11.34
CA VAL A 129 -7.17 -6.78 -10.04
C VAL A 129 -6.20 -5.60 -10.11
N TYR A 130 -5.03 -5.74 -10.73
CA TYR A 130 -4.11 -4.63 -10.91
C TYR A 130 -4.70 -3.54 -11.80
N ASN A 131 -5.19 -3.92 -12.99
CA ASN A 131 -5.62 -2.95 -14.00
C ASN A 131 -6.89 -2.19 -13.60
N ASP A 132 -7.85 -2.88 -12.99
CA ASP A 132 -9.20 -2.37 -12.76
C ASP A 132 -9.45 -2.00 -11.29
N ILE A 133 -8.66 -2.51 -10.33
CA ILE A 133 -8.80 -2.18 -8.90
C ILE A 133 -7.57 -1.40 -8.39
N ASN A 134 -6.39 -2.03 -8.34
CA ASN A 134 -5.22 -1.42 -7.70
C ASN A 134 -4.83 -0.10 -8.38
N ASN A 135 -4.71 -0.09 -9.70
CA ASN A 135 -4.47 1.10 -10.50
C ASN A 135 -5.79 1.81 -10.89
N GLY A 136 -6.92 1.08 -10.87
CA GLY A 136 -8.24 1.62 -11.20
C GLY A 136 -8.64 2.81 -10.33
N VAL A 137 -8.45 2.72 -9.01
CA VAL A 137 -8.73 3.83 -8.09
C VAL A 137 -7.89 5.08 -8.40
N TYR A 138 -6.64 4.92 -8.81
CA TYR A 138 -5.77 6.05 -9.18
C TYR A 138 -6.15 6.65 -10.53
N LYS A 139 -6.49 5.80 -11.53
CA LYS A 139 -7.02 6.25 -12.82
C LYS A 139 -8.29 7.09 -12.62
N SER A 140 -9.17 6.68 -11.71
CA SER A 140 -10.37 7.45 -11.34
C SER A 140 -10.00 8.75 -10.63
N GLY A 141 -9.17 8.68 -9.59
CA GLY A 141 -8.86 9.83 -8.75
C GLY A 141 -8.08 10.95 -9.43
N PHE A 142 -7.19 10.59 -10.36
CA PHE A 142 -6.36 11.55 -11.09
C PHE A 142 -6.89 11.91 -12.48
N ALA A 143 -8.04 11.39 -12.89
CA ALA A 143 -8.67 11.80 -14.13
C ALA A 143 -8.95 13.32 -14.12
N SER A 144 -8.51 14.02 -15.16
CA SER A 144 -8.69 15.47 -15.33
C SER A 144 -9.90 15.83 -16.19
N THR A 145 -10.63 14.84 -16.72
CA THR A 145 -11.87 15.03 -17.48
C THR A 145 -12.94 14.06 -17.01
N GLN A 146 -14.20 14.41 -17.22
CA GLN A 146 -15.35 13.58 -16.84
C GLN A 146 -15.33 12.23 -17.58
N GLU A 147 -14.98 12.25 -18.86
CA GLU A 147 -14.93 11.05 -19.71
C GLU A 147 -13.86 10.07 -19.23
N ALA A 148 -12.66 10.57 -18.89
CA ALA A 148 -11.58 9.74 -18.37
C ALA A 148 -11.93 9.17 -16.98
N TYR A 149 -12.56 9.98 -16.13
CA TYR A 149 -13.04 9.54 -14.82
C TYR A 149 -14.07 8.41 -14.96
N GLU A 150 -15.09 8.60 -15.80
CA GLU A 150 -16.13 7.58 -16.03
C GLU A 150 -15.58 6.30 -16.67
N ALA A 151 -14.62 6.44 -17.60
CA ALA A 151 -13.95 5.31 -18.22
C ALA A 151 -13.12 4.48 -17.22
N ALA A 152 -12.65 5.08 -16.12
CA ALA A 152 -11.91 4.38 -15.07
C ALA A 152 -12.80 3.84 -13.93
N VAL A 153 -13.75 4.66 -13.45
CA VAL A 153 -14.56 4.31 -12.27
C VAL A 153 -15.60 3.23 -12.56
N LYS A 154 -16.12 3.16 -13.80
CA LYS A 154 -17.11 2.13 -14.18
C LYS A 154 -16.49 0.72 -14.23
N PRO A 155 -15.31 0.48 -14.84
CA PRO A 155 -14.59 -0.79 -14.71
C PRO A 155 -14.27 -1.15 -13.26
N LEU A 156 -13.81 -0.19 -12.45
CA LEU A 156 -13.54 -0.40 -11.03
C LEU A 156 -14.78 -0.94 -10.29
N ALA A 157 -15.96 -0.32 -10.48
CA ALA A 157 -17.19 -0.78 -9.87
C ALA A 157 -17.55 -2.22 -10.25
N LYS A 158 -17.38 -2.59 -11.53
CA LYS A 158 -17.59 -3.96 -12.02
C LYS A 158 -16.57 -4.94 -11.43
N ALA A 159 -15.31 -4.53 -11.31
CA ALA A 159 -14.25 -5.37 -10.77
C ALA A 159 -14.45 -5.64 -9.26
N LEU A 160 -14.88 -4.65 -8.48
CA LEU A 160 -15.26 -4.86 -7.08
C LEU A 160 -16.44 -5.83 -6.95
N GLN A 161 -17.45 -5.73 -7.82
CA GLN A 161 -18.54 -6.71 -7.84
C GLN A 161 -18.04 -8.12 -8.18
N LYS A 162 -17.10 -8.25 -9.13
CA LYS A 162 -16.50 -9.55 -9.46
C LYS A 162 -15.76 -10.18 -8.27
N VAL A 163 -15.08 -9.37 -7.46
CA VAL A 163 -14.45 -9.84 -6.20
C VAL A 163 -15.52 -10.28 -5.19
N GLU A 164 -16.55 -9.46 -4.99
CA GLU A 164 -17.67 -9.77 -4.10
C GLU A 164 -18.34 -11.10 -4.48
N ASP A 165 -18.64 -11.29 -5.77
CA ASP A 165 -19.22 -12.52 -6.30
C ASP A 165 -18.28 -13.71 -6.09
N ARG A 166 -16.98 -13.53 -6.28
CA ARG A 166 -15.98 -14.58 -6.06
C ARG A 166 -15.91 -15.03 -4.60
N LEU A 167 -16.13 -14.13 -3.65
CA LEU A 167 -16.13 -14.42 -2.21
C LEU A 167 -17.49 -14.91 -1.69
N SER A 168 -18.53 -14.94 -2.53
CA SER A 168 -19.91 -15.22 -2.13
C SER A 168 -20.17 -16.66 -1.67
N ASP A 169 -19.29 -17.60 -2.02
CA ASP A 169 -19.37 -18.99 -1.54
C ASP A 169 -18.84 -19.18 -0.12
N GLY A 170 -18.42 -18.09 0.54
CA GLY A 170 -17.97 -18.10 1.94
C GLY A 170 -16.49 -18.45 2.12
N ARG A 171 -15.73 -18.62 1.04
CA ARG A 171 -14.27 -18.84 1.08
C ARG A 171 -13.55 -17.80 1.94
N GLU A 172 -12.40 -18.18 2.47
CA GLU A 172 -11.62 -17.31 3.35
C GLU A 172 -10.72 -16.35 2.58
N PHE A 173 -10.16 -16.82 1.46
CA PHE A 173 -9.23 -16.09 0.62
C PHE A 173 -9.67 -16.14 -0.85
N LEU A 174 -9.03 -15.34 -1.70
CA LEU A 174 -9.34 -15.31 -3.13
C LEU A 174 -9.10 -16.66 -3.80
N MET A 175 -8.18 -17.48 -3.29
CA MET A 175 -7.88 -18.83 -3.77
C MET A 175 -8.44 -19.93 -2.85
N GLY A 176 -9.61 -19.71 -2.26
CA GLY A 176 -10.29 -20.70 -1.42
C GLY A 176 -9.87 -20.59 0.04
N ASP A 177 -9.14 -21.58 0.54
CA ASP A 177 -8.67 -21.69 1.93
C ASP A 177 -7.18 -21.34 2.09
N ARG A 178 -6.50 -20.95 1.00
CA ARG A 178 -5.08 -20.57 1.01
C ARG A 178 -4.89 -19.08 0.81
N LEU A 179 -4.19 -18.45 1.77
CA LEU A 179 -3.69 -17.09 1.62
C LEU A 179 -2.62 -17.07 0.52
N THR A 180 -2.78 -16.18 -0.44
CA THR A 180 -1.84 -16.01 -1.56
C THR A 180 -1.47 -14.54 -1.73
N GLU A 181 -0.51 -14.27 -2.62
CA GLU A 181 -0.17 -12.89 -2.96
C GLU A 181 -1.31 -12.13 -3.63
N ALA A 182 -2.29 -12.82 -4.21
CA ALA A 182 -3.50 -12.19 -4.73
C ALA A 182 -4.24 -11.45 -3.62
N ASP A 183 -4.35 -12.06 -2.44
CA ASP A 183 -4.98 -11.44 -1.28
C ASP A 183 -4.16 -10.25 -0.78
N VAL A 184 -2.82 -10.40 -0.72
CA VAL A 184 -1.90 -9.32 -0.30
C VAL A 184 -2.03 -8.10 -1.22
N ARG A 185 -2.06 -8.33 -2.54
CA ARG A 185 -2.17 -7.26 -3.55
C ARG A 185 -3.53 -6.59 -3.53
N LEU A 186 -4.62 -7.33 -3.36
CA LEU A 186 -5.95 -6.75 -3.26
C LEU A 186 -6.10 -5.96 -1.94
N TYR A 187 -5.60 -6.51 -0.83
CA TYR A 187 -5.79 -5.97 0.52
C TYR A 187 -5.33 -4.52 0.62
N THR A 188 -4.16 -4.22 0.06
CA THR A 188 -3.56 -2.89 0.16
C THR A 188 -4.44 -1.80 -0.47
N THR A 189 -5.24 -2.14 -1.50
CA THR A 189 -6.23 -1.22 -2.07
C THR A 189 -7.50 -1.19 -1.22
N ILE A 190 -8.05 -2.35 -0.85
CA ILE A 190 -9.36 -2.40 -0.18
C ILE A 190 -9.31 -1.78 1.22
N ILE A 191 -8.23 -1.96 1.98
CA ILE A 191 -8.07 -1.33 3.31
C ILE A 191 -8.01 0.20 3.25
N ARG A 192 -7.64 0.78 2.10
CA ARG A 192 -7.59 2.22 1.84
C ARG A 192 -8.87 2.77 1.22
N TYR A 193 -9.79 1.90 0.82
CA TYR A 193 -10.94 2.29 0.01
C TYR A 193 -11.89 3.22 0.77
N ASP A 194 -12.46 2.75 1.89
CA ASP A 194 -13.39 3.56 2.67
C ASP A 194 -12.72 4.78 3.32
N PRO A 195 -11.49 4.70 3.88
CA PRO A 195 -10.83 5.84 4.51
C PRO A 195 -10.36 6.94 3.54
N VAL A 196 -10.10 6.58 2.28
CA VAL A 196 -9.51 7.51 1.29
C VAL A 196 -10.24 7.48 -0.03
N TYR A 197 -10.21 6.36 -0.77
CA TYR A 197 -10.58 6.35 -2.19
C TYR A 197 -12.05 6.73 -2.45
N TYR A 198 -12.93 6.35 -1.53
CA TYR A 198 -14.35 6.67 -1.60
C TYR A 198 -14.58 8.18 -1.76
N VAL A 199 -13.92 9.01 -0.94
CA VAL A 199 -14.04 10.47 -0.99
C VAL A 199 -13.00 11.09 -1.92
N HIS A 200 -11.71 10.85 -1.65
CA HIS A 200 -10.59 11.55 -2.29
C HIS A 200 -10.55 11.28 -3.80
N PHE A 201 -10.74 10.03 -4.18
CA PHE A 201 -10.71 9.60 -5.59
C PHE A 201 -12.10 9.47 -6.21
N LYS A 202 -13.14 9.96 -5.50
CA LYS A 202 -14.53 9.94 -5.97
C LYS A 202 -15.02 8.52 -6.33
N CYS A 203 -14.44 7.47 -5.76
CA CYS A 203 -14.87 6.09 -5.99
C CYS A 203 -16.14 5.77 -5.15
N ASN A 204 -17.18 6.59 -5.30
CA ASN A 204 -18.27 6.73 -4.33
C ASN A 204 -19.57 6.00 -4.71
N PHE A 205 -19.51 5.02 -5.62
CA PHE A 205 -20.67 4.21 -6.03
C PHE A 205 -21.10 3.17 -4.99
N GLY A 206 -20.28 2.90 -3.97
CA GLY A 206 -20.57 2.03 -2.84
C GLY A 206 -19.40 1.98 -1.88
N LEU A 207 -19.67 1.88 -0.58
CA LEU A 207 -18.64 1.65 0.45
C LEU A 207 -18.37 0.15 0.57
N ILE A 208 -17.13 -0.25 0.86
CA ILE A 208 -16.79 -1.65 1.13
C ILE A 208 -17.63 -2.16 2.30
N ARG A 209 -17.66 -1.42 3.41
CA ARG A 209 -18.38 -1.82 4.62
C ARG A 209 -19.90 -2.05 4.47
N HIS A 210 -20.55 -1.40 3.50
CA HIS A 210 -22.02 -1.44 3.36
C HIS A 210 -22.51 -2.16 2.11
N ASN A 211 -21.77 -2.08 1.00
CA ASN A 211 -22.23 -2.55 -0.30
C ASN A 211 -21.59 -3.86 -0.74
N TYR A 212 -20.50 -4.29 -0.10
CA TYR A 212 -19.74 -5.48 -0.46
C TYR A 212 -19.52 -6.38 0.77
N PRO A 213 -20.56 -7.05 1.29
CA PRO A 213 -20.50 -7.77 2.56
C PRO A 213 -19.48 -8.92 2.58
N ASN A 214 -19.29 -9.65 1.48
CA ASN A 214 -18.30 -10.74 1.43
C ASN A 214 -16.88 -10.18 1.39
N LEU A 215 -16.63 -9.14 0.59
CA LEU A 215 -15.36 -8.43 0.51
C LEU A 215 -15.02 -7.74 1.84
N HIS A 216 -16.00 -7.12 2.50
CA HIS A 216 -15.80 -6.52 3.82
C HIS A 216 -15.43 -7.59 4.86
N LYS A 217 -16.13 -8.73 4.86
CA LYS A 217 -15.80 -9.84 5.77
C LYS A 217 -14.40 -10.41 5.50
N TRP A 218 -13.99 -10.53 4.23
CA TRP A 218 -12.64 -10.91 3.85
C TRP A 218 -11.61 -9.90 4.38
N LEU A 219 -11.86 -8.59 4.20
CA LEU A 219 -10.98 -7.50 4.67
C LEU A 219 -10.80 -7.54 6.19
N GLN A 220 -11.90 -7.73 6.92
CA GLN A 220 -11.91 -7.82 8.37
C GLN A 220 -11.13 -9.03 8.86
N ARG A 221 -11.29 -10.21 8.24
CA ARG A 221 -10.52 -11.40 8.62
C ARG A 221 -9.02 -11.17 8.45
N LEU A 222 -8.60 -10.61 7.31
CA LEU A 222 -7.19 -10.30 7.07
C LEU A 222 -6.66 -9.29 8.10
N TYR A 223 -7.35 -8.17 8.28
CA TYR A 223 -6.91 -7.11 9.19
C TYR A 223 -6.89 -7.57 10.66
N TRP A 224 -7.94 -8.23 11.15
CA TRP A 224 -8.05 -8.51 12.59
C TRP A 224 -7.35 -9.81 13.02
N ASN A 225 -7.26 -10.82 12.16
CA ASN A 225 -6.73 -12.13 12.55
C ASN A 225 -5.25 -12.33 12.17
N ASN A 226 -4.65 -11.42 11.39
CA ASN A 226 -3.27 -11.57 10.95
C ASN A 226 -2.44 -10.31 11.23
N PRO A 227 -1.48 -10.37 12.18
CA PRO A 227 -0.61 -9.25 12.53
C PRO A 227 0.15 -8.66 11.34
N ALA A 228 0.52 -9.45 10.33
CA ALA A 228 1.23 -8.96 9.15
C ALA A 228 0.42 -7.93 8.35
N PHE A 229 -0.91 -8.02 8.37
CA PHE A 229 -1.81 -7.04 7.77
C PHE A 229 -2.11 -5.90 8.74
N LYS A 230 -2.45 -6.21 9.99
CA LYS A 230 -2.81 -5.22 11.02
C LYS A 230 -1.69 -4.24 11.32
N ASP A 231 -0.52 -4.77 11.67
CA ASP A 231 0.57 -3.99 12.23
C ASP A 231 1.35 -3.22 11.15
N THR A 232 1.06 -3.48 9.87
CA THR A 232 1.59 -2.74 8.71
C THR A 232 0.57 -1.76 8.12
N THR A 233 -0.61 -1.62 8.72
CA THR A 233 -1.64 -0.68 8.29
C THR A 233 -1.68 0.53 9.21
N ASP A 234 -1.05 1.62 8.78
CA ASP A 234 -1.07 2.90 9.48
C ASP A 234 -2.07 3.85 8.80
N PHE A 235 -3.22 4.06 9.44
CA PHE A 235 -4.29 4.89 8.89
C PHE A 235 -3.97 6.39 8.89
N ASP A 236 -3.11 6.85 9.80
CA ASP A 236 -2.69 8.25 9.82
C ASP A 236 -1.79 8.53 8.61
N HIS A 237 -0.79 7.68 8.36
CA HIS A 237 0.02 7.74 7.14
C HIS A 237 -0.83 7.66 5.87
N ILE A 238 -1.80 6.73 5.84
CA ILE A 238 -2.71 6.57 4.71
C ILE A 238 -3.50 7.86 4.47
N LYS A 239 -4.17 8.42 5.48
CA LYS A 239 -5.04 9.58 5.25
C LYS A 239 -4.23 10.84 4.95
N GLU A 240 -3.19 11.11 5.72
CA GLU A 240 -2.32 12.28 5.54
C GLU A 240 -1.65 12.27 4.17
N HIS A 241 -1.13 11.12 3.72
CA HIS A 241 -0.52 11.06 2.40
C HIS A 241 -1.47 11.51 1.29
N TYR A 242 -2.67 10.95 1.21
CA TYR A 242 -3.55 11.26 0.08
C TYR A 242 -4.16 12.65 0.17
N PHE A 243 -4.73 13.00 1.32
CA PHE A 243 -5.47 14.25 1.46
C PHE A 243 -4.54 15.45 1.59
N TYR A 244 -3.38 15.28 2.23
CA TYR A 244 -2.41 16.36 2.37
C TYR A 244 -1.60 16.55 1.10
N SER A 245 -1.12 15.49 0.43
CA SER A 245 -0.14 15.64 -0.67
C SER A 245 -0.76 16.06 -2.00
N HIS A 246 -1.97 15.59 -2.34
CA HIS A 246 -2.58 15.79 -3.65
C HIS A 246 -3.34 17.12 -3.75
N SER A 247 -2.63 18.25 -3.71
CA SER A 247 -3.24 19.59 -3.77
C SER A 247 -4.04 19.86 -5.05
N GLN A 248 -3.80 19.12 -6.14
CA GLN A 248 -4.61 19.18 -7.35
C GLN A 248 -6.02 18.59 -7.19
N ILE A 249 -6.23 17.72 -6.19
CA ILE A 249 -7.53 17.15 -5.84
C ILE A 249 -8.11 17.86 -4.61
N ASN A 250 -7.27 18.11 -3.61
CA ASN A 250 -7.64 18.73 -2.33
C ASN A 250 -6.77 19.97 -2.04
N PRO A 251 -7.07 21.14 -2.64
CA PRO A 251 -6.18 22.31 -2.59
C PRO A 251 -5.86 22.80 -1.18
N ASN A 252 -6.81 22.68 -0.25
CA ASN A 252 -6.67 23.15 1.12
C ASN A 252 -6.00 22.11 2.04
N ARG A 253 -5.65 20.93 1.53
CA ARG A 253 -4.97 19.84 2.28
C ARG A 253 -5.71 19.38 3.54
N ILE A 254 -7.03 19.63 3.61
CA ILE A 254 -7.84 19.23 4.75
C ILE A 254 -7.98 17.72 4.75
N VAL A 255 -7.54 17.07 5.82
CA VAL A 255 -7.72 15.63 6.04
C VAL A 255 -9.11 15.39 6.65
N PRO A 256 -10.02 14.66 5.98
CA PRO A 256 -11.36 14.42 6.51
C PRO A 256 -11.33 13.65 7.83
N PHE A 257 -12.22 14.04 8.75
CA PHE A 257 -12.38 13.35 10.02
C PHE A 257 -12.81 11.88 9.82
N GLY A 258 -13.79 11.66 8.94
CA GLY A 258 -14.36 10.33 8.70
C GLY A 258 -13.48 9.38 7.87
N PRO A 259 -13.87 8.11 7.76
CA PRO A 259 -14.99 7.49 8.47
C PRO A 259 -14.74 7.38 9.98
N ASP A 260 -15.81 7.28 10.79
CA ASP A 260 -15.72 7.24 12.26
C ASP A 260 -14.80 6.12 12.77
N VAL A 261 -14.87 4.96 12.11
CA VAL A 261 -13.87 3.89 12.24
C VAL A 261 -13.26 3.60 10.88
N ASN A 262 -11.92 3.51 10.84
CA ASN A 262 -11.19 3.20 9.62
C ASN A 262 -11.48 1.78 9.12
N ILE A 263 -11.59 0.82 10.04
CA ILE A 263 -11.99 -0.58 9.79
C ILE A 263 -12.93 -1.03 10.92
N GLU A 264 -14.08 -1.58 10.56
CA GLU A 264 -15.06 -2.07 11.54
C GLU A 264 -14.56 -3.37 12.20
N PRO A 265 -14.90 -3.60 13.48
CA PRO A 265 -14.50 -4.83 14.18
C PRO A 265 -15.08 -6.07 13.49
N LEU A 266 -14.30 -7.16 13.49
CA LEU A 266 -14.78 -8.47 13.06
C LEU A 266 -15.93 -8.91 14.00
N LYS A 267 -17.13 -9.09 13.46
CA LYS A 267 -18.31 -9.59 14.18
C LYS A 267 -18.40 -11.11 14.06
#